data_AF-A0A945I6E1-F1
#
_entry.id   AF-A0A945I6E1-F1
#
_cell.length_a   1.000
_cell.length_b   1.000
_cell.length_c   1.000
_cell.angle_alpha   90.00
_cell.angle_beta   90.00
_cell.angle_gamma   90.00
#
_symmetry.space_group_name_H-M   'P 1'
#
loop_
_entity.id
_entity.type
_entity.pdbx_description
1 polymer ?
#
loop_
_entity_poly.entity_id
_entity_poly.type
_entity_poly.pdbx_seq_one_letter_code
_entity_poly.pdbx_strand_id
1 'polypeptide(L)' 'MSTQAGSFEQPTSFEFTSEVMAMAKAHIAKYPEGRQASAVMPLLDLAQRQNDGWLPRAAMDYVADFLSIRS' A
#
# COMPACT_ATOMS: atom_id res chain seq x y z
N MET A 1 29.70 -16.11 -12.48
CA MET A 1 28.75 -15.18 -13.10
C MET A 1 27.88 -14.62 -12.00
N SER A 2 28.20 -13.43 -11.48
CA SER A 2 27.31 -12.74 -10.54
C SER A 2 26.17 -12.12 -11.34
N THR A 3 24.97 -12.67 -11.19
CA THR A 3 23.77 -12.08 -11.75
C THR A 3 23.52 -10.75 -11.05
N GLN A 4 23.85 -9.65 -11.72
CA GLN A 4 23.35 -8.33 -11.35
C GLN A 4 21.83 -8.41 -11.54
N ALA A 5 21.08 -8.56 -10.45
CA ALA A 5 19.64 -8.40 -10.47
C ALA A 5 19.38 -7.00 -11.02
N GLY A 6 18.77 -6.92 -12.22
CA GLY A 6 18.52 -5.64 -12.87
C GLY A 6 17.77 -4.73 -11.91
N SER A 7 18.36 -3.59 -11.58
CA SER A 7 17.74 -2.55 -10.77
C SER A 7 16.56 -1.99 -11.55
N PHE A 8 15.37 -2.55 -11.33
CA PHE A 8 14.12 -1.96 -11.80
C PHE A 8 13.89 -0.67 -11.01
N GLU A 9 13.84 0.46 -11.71
CA GLU A 9 13.56 1.76 -11.10
C GLU A 9 12.13 1.73 -10.53
N GLN A 10 12.02 1.78 -9.20
CA GLN A 10 10.75 1.91 -8.52
C GLN A 10 10.45 3.37 -8.21
N PRO A 11 9.18 3.79 -8.18
CA PRO A 11 8.84 5.14 -7.79
C PRO A 11 9.31 5.38 -6.35
N THR A 12 9.86 6.57 -6.12
CA THR A 12 10.38 6.99 -4.81
C THR A 12 9.27 7.35 -3.82
N SER A 13 8.06 7.60 -4.31
CA SER A 13 6.89 7.99 -3.52
C SER A 13 5.61 7.39 -4.10
N PHE A 14 4.62 7.20 -3.24
CA PHE A 14 3.29 6.76 -3.61
C PHE A 14 2.27 7.43 -2.69
N GLU A 15 1.13 7.83 -3.25
CA GLU A 15 -0.01 8.33 -2.51
C GLU A 15 -1.31 7.79 -3.13
N PHE A 16 -2.32 7.55 -2.31
CA PHE A 16 -3.64 7.23 -2.84
C PHE A 16 -4.26 8.45 -3.53
N THR A 17 -4.91 8.24 -4.67
CA THR A 17 -5.80 9.27 -5.22
C THR A 17 -6.96 9.51 -4.27
N SER A 18 -7.64 10.66 -4.40
CA SER A 18 -8.79 11.00 -3.54
C SER A 18 -9.88 9.92 -3.53
N GLU A 19 -10.12 9.30 -4.68
CA GLU A 19 -11.09 8.20 -4.81
C GLU A 19 -10.64 6.96 -4.03
N VAL A 20 -9.40 6.51 -4.26
CA VAL A 20 -8.85 5.31 -3.59
C VAL A 20 -8.70 5.54 -2.08
N MET A 21 -8.39 6.78 -1.67
CA MET A 21 -8.33 7.16 -0.26
C MET A 21 -9.70 7.03 0.42
N ALA A 22 -10.79 7.41 -0.24
CA ALA A 22 -12.13 7.21 0.29
C ALA A 22 -12.46 5.73 0.45
N MET A 23 -12.09 4.90 -0.54
CA MET A 23 -12.25 3.44 -0.45
C MET A 23 -11.41 2.85 0.68
N ALA A 24 -10.15 3.27 0.82
CA ALA A 24 -9.26 2.80 1.88
C ALA A 24 -9.83 3.09 3.27
N LYS A 25 -10.35 4.30 3.51
CA LYS A 25 -11.04 4.66 4.76
C LYS A 25 -12.28 3.81 5.00
N ALA A 26 -13.07 3.54 3.95
CA ALA A 26 -14.24 2.66 4.05
C ALA A 26 -13.86 1.21 4.38
N HIS A 27 -12.72 0.72 3.86
CA HIS A 27 -12.19 -0.59 4.23
C HIS A 27 -11.72 -0.64 5.68
N ILE A 28 -10.98 0.37 6.15
CA ILE A 28 -10.53 0.46 7.55
C ILE A 28 -11.72 0.48 8.51
N ALA A 29 -12.79 1.22 8.19
CA ALA A 29 -13.97 1.35 9.04
C ALA A 29 -14.72 0.02 9.28
N LYS A 30 -14.45 -1.02 8.49
CA LYS A 30 -15.01 -2.37 8.71
C LYS A 30 -14.36 -3.11 9.89
N TYR A 31 -13.20 -2.64 10.34
CA TYR A 31 -12.46 -3.25 11.43
C TYR A 31 -12.70 -2.45 12.73
N PRO A 32 -12.87 -3.12 13.87
CA PRO A 32 -13.01 -2.44 15.15
C PRO A 32 -11.73 -1.68 15.51
N GLU A 33 -11.87 -0.72 16.41
CA GLU A 33 -10.75 0.05 16.93
C GLU A 33 -9.65 -0.86 17.52
N GLY A 34 -8.39 -0.56 17.19
CA GLY A 34 -7.23 -1.38 17.56
C GLY A 34 -6.98 -2.58 16.65
N ARG A 35 -7.85 -2.85 15.66
CA ARG A 35 -7.68 -3.94 14.68
C ARG A 35 -7.57 -3.47 13.22
N GLN A 36 -7.30 -2.18 13.01
CA GLN A 36 -7.17 -1.60 11.67
C GLN A 36 -5.99 -2.19 10.89
N ALA A 37 -4.97 -2.75 11.55
CA ALA A 37 -3.88 -3.46 10.89
C ALA A 37 -4.36 -4.66 10.04
N SER A 38 -5.52 -5.25 10.33
CA SER A 38 -6.12 -6.29 9.48
C SER A 38 -6.57 -5.76 8.11
N ALA A 39 -6.64 -4.44 7.93
CA ALA A 39 -6.93 -3.80 6.64
C ALA A 39 -5.71 -3.75 5.70
N VAL A 40 -4.54 -4.29 6.06
CA VAL A 40 -3.35 -4.33 5.18
C VAL A 40 -3.67 -4.93 3.82
N MET A 41 -4.24 -6.13 3.78
CA MET A 41 -4.52 -6.83 2.52
C MET A 41 -5.44 -6.03 1.58
N PRO A 42 -6.61 -5.53 2.01
CA PRO A 42 -7.45 -4.72 1.12
C PRO A 42 -6.80 -3.40 0.71
N LEU A 43 -5.95 -2.78 1.55
CA LEU A 43 -5.25 -1.55 1.17
C LEU A 43 -4.14 -1.80 0.15
N LEU A 44 -3.41 -2.92 0.26
CA LEU A 44 -2.42 -3.32 -0.74
C LEU A 44 -3.07 -3.67 -2.08
N ASP A 45 -4.24 -4.32 -2.07
CA ASP A 45 -5.03 -4.57 -3.29
C ASP A 45 -5.46 -3.25 -3.97
N LEU A 46 -5.94 -2.27 -3.19
CA LEU A 46 -6.24 -0.93 -3.71
C LEU A 46 -5.02 -0.24 -4.31
N ALA A 47 -3.87 -0.28 -3.63
CA ALA A 47 -2.63 0.30 -4.12
C ALA A 47 -2.15 -0.35 -5.42
N GLN A 48 -2.26 -1.68 -5.50
CA GLN A 48 -1.92 -2.43 -6.70
C GLN A 48 -2.84 -2.08 -7.87
N ARG A 49 -4.15 -1.95 -7.65
CA ARG A 49 -5.12 -1.58 -8.68
C ARG A 49 -4.94 -0.16 -9.19
N GLN A 50 -4.64 0.78 -8.29
CA GLN A 50 -4.34 2.17 -8.67
C GLN A 50 -3.11 2.25 -9.59
N ASN A 51 -2.19 1.32 -9.44
CA ASN A 51 -0.89 1.33 -10.11
C ASN A 51 -0.79 0.23 -11.18
N ASP A 52 -1.87 0.08 -11.95
CA ASP A 52 -1.98 -0.81 -13.12
C ASP A 52 -1.59 -2.27 -12.85
N GLY A 53 -1.91 -2.77 -11.66
CA GLY A 53 -1.65 -4.15 -11.26
C GLY A 53 -0.24 -4.39 -10.69
N TRP A 54 0.60 -3.36 -10.60
CA TRP A 54 1.93 -3.44 -10.03
C TRP A 54 2.01 -2.77 -8.65
N LEU A 55 2.63 -3.43 -7.67
CA LEU A 55 2.73 -2.94 -6.30
C LEU A 55 4.17 -2.50 -5.97
N PRO A 56 4.49 -1.19 -6.02
CA PRO A 56 5.82 -0.69 -5.73
C PRO A 56 6.12 -0.70 -4.23
N ARG A 57 7.40 -0.73 -3.87
CA ARG A 57 7.83 -0.64 -2.47
C ARG A 57 7.32 0.62 -1.78
N ALA A 58 7.35 1.77 -2.46
CA ALA A 58 6.81 3.02 -1.92
C ALA A 58 5.32 2.92 -1.55
N ALA A 59 4.53 2.12 -2.28
CA ALA A 59 3.13 1.89 -1.93
C ALA A 59 2.97 0.99 -0.70
N MET A 60 3.81 -0.04 -0.57
CA MET A 60 3.83 -0.89 0.63
C MET A 60 4.21 -0.08 1.87
N ASP A 61 5.24 0.75 1.76
CA ASP A 61 5.71 1.64 2.84
C ASP A 61 4.63 2.66 3.22
N TYR A 62 3.96 3.26 2.22
CA TYR A 62 2.84 4.15 2.42
C TYR A 62 1.68 3.47 3.16
N VAL A 63 1.29 2.25 2.78
CA VAL A 63 0.20 1.51 3.45
C VAL A 63 0.58 1.14 4.89
N ALA A 64 1.84 0.78 5.15
CA ALA A 64 2.32 0.48 6.50
C ALA A 64 2.26 1.72 7.40
N ASP A 65 2.64 2.89 6.89
CA ASP A 65 2.52 4.17 7.60
C ASP A 65 1.06 4.55 7.81
N PHE A 66 0.22 4.36 6.80
CA PHE A 66 -1.21 4.68 6.85
C PHE A 66 -1.98 3.87 7.90
N LEU A 67 -1.53 2.63 8.18
CA LEU A 67 -2.10 1.78 9.22
C LEU A 67 -1.32 1.83 10.55
N SER A 68 -0.33 2.71 10.67
CA SER A 68 0.54 2.83 11.85
C SER A 68 1.19 1.51 12.28
N ILE A 69 1.61 0.69 11.31
CA ILE A 69 2.23 -0.63 11.55
C ILE A 69 3.75 -0.52 11.71
N ARG A 70 4.37 0.55 11.22
CA ARG A 70 5.81 0.77 11.35
C ARG A 70 6.14 1.00 12.84
N SER A 71 6.80 0.01 13.45
CA SER A 71 7.33 0.05 14.82
C SER A 71 8.58 0.90 14.94
#